data_AF-A0A956XZJ4-F1
#
_entry.id   AF-A0A956XZJ4-F1
#
_cell.length_a   1.000
_cell.length_b   1.000
_cell.length_c   1.000
_cell.angle_alpha   90.00
_cell.angle_beta   90.00
_cell.angle_gamma   90.00
#
_symmetry.space_group_name_H-M   'P 1'
#
loop_
_entity.id
_entity.type
_entity.pdbx_description
1 polymer ?
#
loop_
_entity_poly.entity_id
_entity_poly.type
_entity_poly.pdbx_seq_one_letter_code
_entity_poly.pdbx_strand_id
1 'polypeptide(L)'
;MSRRIADESILVPIRHTAGEIDSIFAINEIGSRIWELIDGQRQINDIVDILCDEYDVALLTAQQAVCQYVEKLQHIGAIEELV
;
A
#
# COMPACT_ATOMS: atom_id res chain seq x y z
N MET A 1 -24.37 -6.10 -3.05
CA MET A 1 -24.55 -5.79 -1.61
C MET A 1 -23.15 -5.56 -1.05
N SER A 2 -22.88 -4.34 -0.53
CA SER A 2 -21.63 -3.78 0.06
C SER A 2 -20.34 -3.90 -0.76
N ARG A 3 -19.47 -2.91 -0.92
CA ARG A 3 -19.19 -1.70 -0.13
C ARG A 3 -18.61 -0.67 -1.12
N ARG A 4 -19.10 0.58 -1.12
CA ARG A 4 -18.34 1.68 -1.75
C ARG A 4 -17.05 1.77 -0.95
N ILE A 5 -15.90 1.56 -1.58
CA ILE A 5 -14.63 1.77 -0.89
C ILE A 5 -13.98 3.01 -1.50
N ALA A 6 -13.71 3.93 -0.58
CA ALA A 6 -13.32 5.30 -0.80
C ALA A 6 -11.82 5.36 -1.09
N ASP A 7 -11.42 4.86 -2.27
CA ASP A 7 -10.01 4.67 -2.61
C ASP A 7 -9.65 5.30 -3.97
N GLU A 8 -10.19 6.49 -4.23
CA GLU A 8 -9.76 7.37 -5.33
C GLU A 8 -8.48 8.16 -4.97
N SER A 9 -7.79 7.77 -3.91
CA SER A 9 -6.64 8.49 -3.36
C SER A 9 -5.33 8.00 -3.99
N ILE A 10 -4.49 8.96 -4.38
CA ILE A 10 -3.14 8.70 -4.92
C ILE A 10 -2.14 8.77 -3.77
N LEU A 11 -1.26 7.77 -3.68
CA LEU A 11 -0.23 7.71 -2.64
C LEU A 11 1.11 8.22 -3.16
N VAL A 12 1.71 9.19 -2.48
CA VAL A 12 3.01 9.76 -2.84
C VAL A 12 4.05 9.50 -1.75
N PRO A 13 5.21 8.89 -2.08
CA PRO A 13 6.29 8.70 -1.12
C PRO A 13 7.00 10.03 -0.83
N ILE A 14 7.00 10.46 0.43
CA ILE A 14 7.61 11.72 0.89
C ILE A 14 9.02 11.53 1.49
N ARG A 15 9.34 10.32 1.98
CA ARG A 15 10.68 10.01 2.53
C ARG A 15 11.22 8.73 1.92
N HIS A 16 12.24 8.89 1.08
CA HIS A 16 12.85 7.81 0.30
C HIS A 16 14.09 7.19 0.99
N THR A 17 14.13 7.15 2.33
CA THR A 17 15.20 6.43 3.02
C THR A 17 14.82 4.94 3.10
N ALA A 18 14.86 4.27 1.93
CA ALA A 18 14.52 2.85 1.79
C ALA A 18 15.20 1.97 2.87
N GLY A 19 16.41 2.33 3.33
CA GLY A 19 17.16 1.58 4.33
C GLY A 19 16.56 1.50 5.76
N GLU A 20 15.74 2.48 6.20
CA GLU A 20 15.05 2.40 7.50
C GLU A 20 13.72 1.65 7.41
N ILE A 21 13.05 1.73 6.26
CA ILE A 21 11.78 1.04 5.98
C ILE A 21 12.03 -0.46 5.73
N ASP A 22 13.10 -0.81 5.02
CA ASP A 22 13.54 -2.21 4.84
C ASP A 22 13.67 -2.93 6.19
N SER A 23 14.30 -2.30 7.19
CA SER A 23 14.57 -2.97 8.47
C SER A 23 13.32 -3.20 9.34
N ILE A 24 12.26 -2.39 9.15
CA ILE A 24 11.01 -2.49 9.94
C ILE A 24 9.96 -3.35 9.21
N PHE A 25 10.01 -3.41 7.88
CA PHE A 25 8.93 -3.99 7.07
C PHE A 25 9.33 -5.16 6.16
N ALA A 26 10.62 -5.51 6.02
CA ALA A 26 11.12 -6.59 5.13
C ALA A 26 10.76 -8.03 5.57
N ILE A 27 9.79 -8.22 6.45
CA ILE A 27 9.43 -9.55 6.96
C ILE A 27 8.33 -10.22 6.10
N ASN A 28 7.57 -9.47 5.29
CA ASN A 28 6.53 -10.05 4.42
C ASN A 28 6.69 -9.57 2.97
N GLU A 29 6.79 -10.52 2.03
CA GLU A 29 6.90 -10.31 0.57
C GLU A 29 5.85 -9.32 0.04
N ILE A 30 4.61 -9.41 0.54
CA ILE A 30 3.50 -8.52 0.21
C ILE A 30 3.79 -7.07 0.62
N GLY A 31 4.42 -6.84 1.77
CA GLY A 31 4.74 -5.48 2.25
C GLY A 31 5.76 -4.78 1.37
N SER A 32 6.82 -5.50 0.98
CA SER A 32 7.80 -4.98 0.03
C SER A 32 7.15 -4.67 -1.31
N ARG A 33 6.23 -5.53 -1.76
CA ARG A 33 5.54 -5.31 -3.03
C ARG A 33 4.61 -4.09 -3.01
N ILE A 34 3.86 -3.89 -1.92
CA ILE A 34 3.06 -2.68 -1.71
C ILE A 34 3.95 -1.44 -1.82
N TRP A 35 5.12 -1.43 -1.17
CA TRP A 35 6.05 -0.32 -1.24
C TRP A 35 6.54 -0.03 -2.67
N GLU A 36 6.90 -1.07 -3.42
CA GLU A 36 7.29 -0.92 -4.84
C GLU A 36 6.16 -0.36 -5.72
N LEU A 37 4.91 -0.67 -5.38
CA LEU A 37 3.73 -0.20 -6.10
C LEU A 37 3.34 1.25 -5.71
N ILE A 38 3.84 1.79 -4.60
CA ILE A 38 3.62 3.19 -4.22
C ILE A 38 4.63 4.08 -4.98
N ASP A 39 4.24 4.49 -6.19
CA ASP A 39 5.08 5.26 -7.11
C ASP A 39 4.69 6.76 -7.21
N GLY A 40 3.71 7.22 -6.44
CA GLY A 40 3.20 8.59 -6.56
C GLY A 40 2.08 8.78 -7.58
N GLN A 41 1.69 7.74 -8.31
CA GLN A 41 0.74 7.84 -9.41
C GLN A 41 -0.37 6.78 -9.34
N ARG A 42 -0.11 5.64 -8.69
CA ARG A 42 -1.09 4.57 -8.53
C ARG A 42 -2.07 4.85 -7.40
N GLN A 43 -3.32 4.49 -7.64
CA GLN A 43 -4.35 4.51 -6.62
C GLN A 43 -4.31 3.22 -5.80
N ILE A 44 -4.85 3.27 -4.59
CA ILE A 44 -4.90 2.13 -3.68
C ILE A 44 -5.61 0.93 -4.32
N ASN A 45 -6.71 1.15 -5.07
CA ASN A 45 -7.41 0.06 -5.76
C ASN A 45 -6.52 -0.66 -6.80
N ASP A 46 -5.69 0.08 -7.54
CA ASP A 46 -4.78 -0.52 -8.52
C ASP A 46 -3.75 -1.42 -7.81
N ILE A 47 -3.24 -0.97 -6.66
CA ILE A 47 -2.31 -1.76 -5.84
C ILE A 47 -2.98 -3.03 -5.33
N VAL A 48 -4.22 -2.93 -4.84
CA VAL A 48 -5.00 -4.07 -4.34
C VAL A 48 -5.27 -5.08 -5.46
N ASP A 49 -5.70 -4.63 -6.64
CA ASP A 49 -5.98 -5.50 -7.78
C ASP A 49 -4.71 -6.23 -8.25
N ILE A 50 -3.57 -5.54 -8.30
CA ILE A 50 -2.28 -6.16 -8.62
C ILE A 50 -1.92 -7.24 -7.61
N LEU A 51 -2.11 -6.98 -6.30
CA LEU A 51 -1.79 -7.98 -5.27
C LEU A 51 -2.73 -9.19 -5.34
N CYS A 52 -4.00 -8.98 -5.64
CA CYS A 52 -4.95 -10.06 -5.86
C CYS A 52 -4.53 -10.94 -7.04
N ASP A 53 -4.07 -10.33 -8.15
CA ASP A 53 -3.60 -11.06 -9.34
C ASP A 53 -2.25 -11.76 -9.11
N GLU A 54 -1.28 -11.08 -8.48
CA GLU A 54 0.08 -11.60 -8.26
C GLU A 54 0.13 -12.69 -7.19
N TYR A 55 -0.68 -12.59 -6.12
CA TYR A 55 -0.61 -13.48 -4.95
C TYR A 55 -1.85 -14.39 -4.77
N ASP A 56 -2.83 -14.35 -5.67
CA ASP A 56 -4.10 -15.10 -5.59
C ASP A 56 -4.79 -14.96 -4.21
N VAL A 57 -4.76 -13.73 -3.68
CA VAL A 57 -5.35 -13.38 -2.38
C VAL A 57 -6.74 -12.79 -2.56
N ALA A 58 -7.62 -13.03 -1.60
CA ALA A 58 -8.96 -12.44 -1.62
C ALA A 58 -8.89 -10.90 -1.53
N LEU A 59 -9.75 -10.22 -2.29
CA LEU A 59 -9.84 -8.74 -2.34
C LEU A 59 -9.88 -8.09 -0.96
N LEU A 60 -10.71 -8.62 -0.06
CA LEU A 60 -10.81 -8.14 1.32
C LEU A 60 -9.48 -8.25 2.08
N THR A 61 -8.77 -9.36 1.90
CA THR A 61 -7.47 -9.60 2.54
C THR A 61 -6.40 -8.66 1.98
N ALA A 62 -6.33 -8.51 0.65
CA ALA A 62 -5.40 -7.61 -0.01
C ALA A 62 -5.65 -6.15 0.42
N GLN A 63 -6.91 -5.73 0.41
CA GLN A 63 -7.28 -4.38 0.82
C GLN A 63 -6.96 -4.11 2.29
N GLN A 64 -7.25 -5.06 3.20
CA GLN A 64 -6.87 -4.91 4.60
C GLN A 64 -5.35 -4.81 4.77
N ALA A 65 -4.59 -5.61 4.02
CA ALA A 65 -3.13 -5.56 4.04
C ALA A 65 -2.60 -4.20 3.55
N VAL A 66 -3.11 -3.70 2.42
CA VAL A 66 -2.73 -2.40 1.85
C VAL A 66 -3.08 -1.27 2.81
N CYS A 67 -4.33 -1.19 3.29
CA CYS A 67 -4.74 -0.14 4.24
C CYS A 67 -3.87 -0.16 5.51
N GLN A 68 -3.64 -1.33 6.11
CA GLN A 68 -2.77 -1.43 7.29
C GLN A 68 -1.33 -1.01 7.01
N TYR A 69 -0.85 -1.22 5.79
CA TYR A 69 0.50 -0.83 5.39
C TYR A 69 0.59 0.69 5.16
N VAL A 70 -0.39 1.26 4.45
CA VAL A 70 -0.51 2.70 4.21
C VAL A 70 -0.61 3.47 5.52
N GLU A 71 -1.46 3.03 6.47
CA GLU A 71 -1.57 3.66 7.79
C GLU A 71 -0.22 3.67 8.53
N LYS A 72 0.54 2.57 8.47
CA LYS A 72 1.87 2.50 9.11
C LYS A 72 2.86 3.45 8.45
N LEU A 73 2.86 3.52 7.12
CA LEU A 73 3.73 4.40 6.35
C LEU A 73 3.39 5.88 6.59
N GLN A 74 2.11 6.23 6.68
CA GLN A 74 1.65 7.57 7.06
C GLN A 74 2.08 7.91 8.50
N HIS A 75 1.94 6.97 9.44
CA HIS A 75 2.31 7.18 10.84
C HIS A 75 3.81 7.50 11.03
N ILE A 76 4.68 6.92 10.21
CA ILE A 76 6.12 7.22 10.22
C ILE A 76 6.50 8.40 9.29
N GLY A 77 5.52 8.99 8.59
CA GLY A 77 5.73 10.08 7.63
C GLY A 77 6.48 9.69 6.36
N ALA A 78 6.39 8.41 5.96
CA ALA A 78 7.03 7.89 4.76
C ALA A 78 6.22 8.20 3.48
N ILE A 79 4.89 8.26 3.57
CA ILE A 79 3.98 8.54 2.45
C ILE A 79 2.91 9.56 2.85
N GLU A 80 2.37 10.27 1.87
CA GLU A 80 1.22 11.16 2.00
C GLU A 80 0.11 10.70 1.05
N GLU A 81 -1.13 10.78 1.51
CA GLU A 81 -2.31 10.53 0.68
C GLU A 81 -2.82 11.86 0.12
N LEU A 82 -2.83 11.96 -1.21
CA LEU A 82 -3.33 13.13 -1.91
C LEU A 82 -4.81 12.93 -2.25
N VAL A 83 -5.64 13.87 -1.76
CA VAL A 83 -7.07 13.99 -2.03
C VAL A 83 -7.38 14.70 -3.34
#